data_AF-A0A0U3AA45-F1
#
_entry.id   AF-A0A0U3AA45-F1
#
_cell.length_a   1.000
_cell.length_b   1.000
_cell.length_c   1.000
_cell.angle_alpha   90.00
_cell.angle_beta   90.00
_cell.angle_gamma   90.00
#
_symmetry.space_group_name_H-M   'P 1'
#
loop_
_entity.id
_entity.type
_entity.pdbx_description
1 polymer ?
#
loop_
_entity_poly.entity_id
_entity_poly.type
_entity_poly.pdbx_seq_one_letter_code
_entity_poly.pdbx_strand_id
1 'polypeptide(L)'
;MGLIDKILRRKPTDPDARRRFLLANGRITDGKILETKMDADGQELIVFVYTLNGVDFESADVLTEQQKLNVDKYAPGARVGIRFDPKNQYNSVVE
;
A
#
# COMPACT_ATOMS: atom_id res chain seq x y z
N MET A 1 -4.30 -3.22 -32.01
CA MET A 1 -5.17 -2.18 -31.40
C MET A 1 -6.29 -2.89 -30.64
N GLY A 2 -6.02 -3.32 -29.40
CA GLY A 2 -6.98 -4.06 -28.58
C GLY A 2 -7.64 -3.13 -27.56
N LEU A 3 -8.98 -3.11 -27.55
CA LEU A 3 -9.82 -2.34 -26.61
C LEU A 3 -9.61 -2.72 -25.13
N ILE A 4 -8.97 -3.87 -24.86
CA ILE A 4 -8.71 -4.41 -23.52
C ILE A 4 -7.46 -3.77 -22.87
N ASP A 5 -6.47 -3.39 -23.68
CA ASP A 5 -5.19 -2.83 -23.21
C ASP A 5 -5.36 -1.48 -22.49
N LYS A 6 -6.45 -0.77 -22.80
CA LYS A 6 -6.74 0.56 -22.26
C LYS A 6 -7.37 0.53 -20.86
N ILE A 7 -7.88 -0.62 -20.41
CA ILE A 7 -8.47 -0.79 -19.07
C ILE A 7 -7.38 -1.16 -18.04
N LEU A 8 -6.28 -1.79 -18.47
CA LEU A 8 -5.16 -2.17 -17.60
C LEU A 8 -4.10 -1.10 -17.40
N ARG A 9 -4.15 0.02 -18.11
CA ARG A 9 -3.27 1.15 -17.84
C ARG A 9 -3.80 1.93 -16.64
N ARG A 10 -3.75 1.30 -15.44
CA ARG A 10 -3.79 2.04 -14.17
C ARG A 10 -2.70 3.09 -14.29
N LYS A 11 -3.10 4.35 -14.48
CA LYS A 11 -2.18 5.48 -14.41
C LYS A 11 -1.32 5.28 -13.16
N PRO A 12 0.00 5.51 -13.21
CA PRO A 12 0.78 5.62 -12.00
C PRO A 12 0.09 6.69 -11.17
N THR A 13 -0.65 6.25 -10.16
CA THR A 13 -1.29 7.17 -9.23
C THR A 13 -0.12 7.70 -8.45
N ASP A 14 0.14 8.99 -8.61
CA ASP A 14 1.17 9.70 -7.86
C ASP A 14 1.13 9.21 -6.39
N PRO A 15 2.14 8.45 -5.94
CA PRO A 15 2.11 7.79 -4.64
C PRO A 15 1.98 8.81 -3.52
N ASP A 16 2.52 10.02 -3.71
CA ASP A 16 2.36 11.14 -2.78
C ASP A 16 0.94 11.71 -2.81
N ALA A 17 0.29 11.81 -3.97
CA ALA A 17 -1.11 12.23 -4.04
C ALA A 17 -2.05 11.21 -3.37
N ARG A 18 -1.81 9.91 -3.61
CA ARG A 18 -2.55 8.81 -2.96
C ARG A 18 -2.40 8.87 -1.44
N ARG A 19 -1.15 8.96 -0.96
CA ARG A 19 -0.84 9.02 0.47
C ARG A 19 -1.45 10.27 1.11
N ARG A 20 -1.34 11.45 0.49
CA ARG A 20 -1.98 12.69 0.99
C ARG A 20 -3.50 12.55 1.12
N PHE A 21 -4.15 11.97 0.11
CA PHE A 21 -5.60 11.72 0.16
C PHE A 21 -5.98 10.79 1.31
N LEU A 22 -5.25 9.68 1.47
CA LEU A 22 -5.50 8.71 2.52
C LEU A 22 -5.19 9.27 3.92
N LEU A 23 -4.11 10.02 4.11
CA LEU A 23 -3.81 10.69 5.37
C LEU A 23 -4.95 11.62 5.81
N ALA A 24 -5.61 12.29 4.86
CA ALA A 24 -6.72 13.20 5.15
C ALA A 24 -8.07 12.50 5.37
N ASN A 25 -8.36 11.40 4.66
CA ASN A 25 -9.72 10.81 4.60
C ASN A 25 -9.81 9.34 5.02
N GLY A 26 -8.68 8.67 5.16
CA GLY A 26 -8.59 7.24 5.40
C GLY A 26 -8.84 6.85 6.85
N ARG A 27 -9.19 5.58 7.05
CA ARG A 27 -9.27 4.92 8.36
C ARG A 27 -8.07 4.01 8.56
N ILE A 28 -7.75 3.72 9.81
CA ILE A 28 -6.63 2.84 10.16
C ILE A 28 -7.20 1.47 10.59
N THR A 29 -6.54 0.42 10.17
CA THR A 29 -6.69 -0.94 10.70
C THR A 29 -5.32 -1.54 10.93
N ASP A 30 -5.25 -2.61 11.70
CA ASP A 30 -4.04 -3.44 11.77
C ASP A 30 -3.89 -4.30 10.51
N GLY A 31 -2.65 -4.44 10.07
CA GLY A 31 -2.24 -5.34 9.01
C GLY A 31 -0.90 -6.00 9.31
N LYS A 32 -0.42 -6.78 8.36
CA LYS A 32 0.84 -7.53 8.45
C LYS A 32 1.62 -7.40 7.14
N ILE A 33 2.91 -7.14 7.25
CA ILE A 33 3.80 -7.20 6.08
C ILE A 33 3.99 -8.66 5.68
N LEU A 34 3.76 -8.95 4.40
CA LEU A 34 3.99 -10.25 3.79
C LEU A 34 5.41 -10.35 3.24
N GLU A 35 5.85 -9.34 2.50
CA GLU A 35 7.12 -9.35 1.79
C GLU A 35 7.61 -7.93 1.54
N THR A 36 8.92 -7.76 1.40
CA THR A 36 9.57 -6.52 0.98
C THR A 36 10.37 -6.80 -0.30
N LYS A 37 10.18 -5.97 -1.33
CA LYS A 37 10.79 -6.08 -2.65
C LYS A 37 11.43 -4.74 -3.05
N MET A 38 12.39 -4.81 -3.95
CA MET A 38 12.87 -3.63 -4.66
C MET A 38 12.17 -3.57 -6.02
N ASP A 39 11.56 -2.43 -6.33
CA ASP A 39 11.01 -2.16 -7.66
C ASP A 39 12.14 -1.93 -8.68
N ALA A 40 11.82 -1.92 -9.97
CA ALA A 40 12.76 -1.71 -11.08
C ALA A 40 13.52 -0.38 -10.97
N ASP A 41 12.92 0.62 -10.32
CA ASP A 41 13.51 1.94 -10.05
C ASP A 41 14.32 1.99 -8.74
N GLY A 42 14.54 0.84 -8.08
CA GLY A 42 15.29 0.75 -6.81
C GLY A 42 14.50 1.25 -5.58
N GLN A 43 13.18 1.38 -5.70
CA GLN A 43 12.31 1.78 -4.60
C GLN A 43 11.90 0.57 -3.76
N GLU A 44 11.89 0.73 -2.43
CA GLU A 44 11.47 -0.33 -1.52
C GLU A 44 9.95 -0.43 -1.47
N LEU A 45 9.43 -1.49 -2.08
CA LEU A 45 8.02 -1.84 -2.16
C LEU A 45 7.70 -2.90 -1.12
N ILE A 46 6.74 -2.61 -0.25
CA ILE A 46 6.23 -3.58 0.71
C ILE A 46 4.89 -4.13 0.26
N VAL A 47 4.71 -5.43 0.42
CA VAL A 47 3.43 -6.13 0.23
C VAL A 47 2.87 -6.45 1.61
N PHE A 48 1.60 -6.13 1.82
CA PHE A 48 0.94 -6.30 3.12
C PHE A 48 -0.49 -6.79 2.97
N VAL A 49 -0.98 -7.42 4.03
CA VAL A 49 -2.35 -7.89 4.16
C VAL A 49 -3.04 -7.24 5.35
N TYR A 50 -4.32 -6.95 5.22
CA TYR A 50 -5.18 -6.49 6.31
C TYR A 50 -6.59 -7.04 6.12
N THR A 51 -7.29 -7.24 7.23
CA THR A 51 -8.62 -7.84 7.23
C THR A 51 -9.66 -6.80 7.61
N LEU A 52 -10.71 -6.64 6.80
CA LEU A 52 -11.87 -5.80 7.10
C LEU A 52 -13.12 -6.67 7.05
N ASN A 53 -13.88 -6.72 8.15
CA ASN A 53 -15.13 -7.49 8.25
C ASN A 53 -15.00 -8.96 7.79
N GLY A 54 -13.86 -9.60 8.09
CA GLY A 54 -13.57 -10.99 7.70
C GLY A 54 -13.12 -11.18 6.25
N VAL A 55 -12.90 -10.10 5.50
CA VAL A 55 -12.36 -10.13 4.14
C VAL A 55 -10.91 -9.67 4.17
N ASP A 56 -10.02 -10.48 3.62
CA ASP A 56 -8.60 -10.17 3.50
C ASP A 56 -8.33 -9.35 2.23
N PHE A 57 -7.58 -8.28 2.42
CA PHE A 57 -7.12 -7.39 1.36
C PHE A 57 -5.59 -7.44 1.31
N GLU A 58 -5.06 -7.80 0.15
CA GLU A 58 -3.64 -7.70 -0.14
C GLU A 58 -3.38 -6.45 -0.99
N SER A 59 -2.35 -5.68 -0.62
CA SER A 59 -1.95 -4.49 -1.34
C SER A 59 -0.46 -4.24 -1.22
N ALA A 60 0.03 -3.27 -2.00
CA ALA A 60 1.42 -2.87 -2.00
C ALA A 60 1.58 -1.35 -1.93
N ASP A 61 2.64 -0.92 -1.26
CA ASP A 61 2.98 0.48 -1.09
C ASP A 61 4.49 0.70 -1.09
N VAL A 62 4.90 1.90 -1.50
CA VAL A 62 6.30 2.30 -1.48
C VAL A 62 6.57 3.01 -0.15
N LEU A 63 7.62 2.58 0.55
CA LEU A 63 8.02 3.20 1.80
C LEU A 63 8.53 4.63 1.54
N THR A 64 8.09 5.56 2.38
CA THR A 64 8.69 6.91 2.41
C THR A 64 10.10 6.85 2.97
N GLU A 65 10.92 7.87 2.68
CA GLU A 65 12.27 8.00 3.24
C GLU A 65 12.30 7.88 4.78
N GLN A 66 11.28 8.42 5.47
CA GLN A 66 11.17 8.31 6.93
C GLN A 66 10.85 6.89 7.40
N GLN A 67 10.06 6.14 6.64
CA GLN A 67 9.70 4.76 6.96
C GLN A 67 10.88 3.80 6.72
N LYS A 68 11.67 4.05 5.68
CA LYS A 68 12.91 3.30 5.38
C LYS A 68 13.94 3.36 6.52
N LEU A 69 13.92 4.41 7.35
CA LEU A 69 14.77 4.48 8.55
C LEU A 69 14.42 3.44 9.62
N ASN A 70 13.22 2.87 9.58
CA ASN A 70 12.70 1.91 10.56
C ASN A 70 12.49 0.53 9.93
N VAL A 71 13.54 -0.03 9.34
CA VAL A 71 13.49 -1.31 8.58
C VAL A 71 12.82 -2.43 9.38
N ASP A 72 13.11 -2.55 10.68
CA ASP A 72 12.54 -3.59 11.55
C ASP A 72 11.00 -3.52 11.66
N LYS A 73 10.42 -2.31 11.57
CA LYS A 73 8.97 -2.09 11.63
C LYS A 73 8.28 -2.55 10.34
N TYR A 74 8.99 -2.53 9.21
CA TYR A 74 8.44 -2.87 7.89
C TYR A 74 9.01 -4.18 7.34
N ALA A 75 9.64 -4.99 8.20
CA ALA A 75 10.13 -6.31 7.83
C ALA A 75 8.98 -7.32 7.66
N PRO A 76 9.14 -8.36 6.82
CA PRO A 76 8.17 -9.44 6.68
C PRO A 76 7.77 -10.04 8.03
N GLY A 77 6.47 -10.16 8.27
CA GLY A 77 5.92 -10.63 9.54
C GLY A 77 5.56 -9.54 10.54
N ALA A 78 6.06 -8.31 10.37
CA ALA A 78 5.76 -7.20 11.26
C ALA A 78 4.28 -6.79 11.17
N ARG A 79 3.73 -6.38 12.32
CA ARG A 79 2.37 -5.81 12.41
C ARG A 79 2.48 -4.31 12.21
N VAL A 80 1.69 -3.78 11.30
CA VAL A 80 1.74 -2.38 10.88
C VAL A 80 0.33 -1.80 10.81
N GLY A 81 0.23 -0.49 11.02
CA GLY A 81 -1.00 0.25 10.74
C GLY A 81 -1.17 0.37 9.23
N ILE A 82 -2.35 0.00 8.73
CA ILE A 82 -2.74 0.19 7.34
C ILE A 82 -3.82 1.25 7.29
N ARG A 83 -3.55 2.31 6.53
CA ARG A 83 -4.52 3.35 6.27
C ARG A 83 -5.21 3.09 4.94
N PHE A 84 -6.53 2.97 4.96
CA PHE A 84 -7.34 2.63 3.79
C PHE A 84 -8.49 3.62 3.58
N ASP A 85 -8.97 3.73 2.34
CA ASP A 85 -10.16 4.50 2.00
C ASP A 85 -11.44 3.70 2.32
N PRO A 86 -12.32 4.15 3.23
CA PRO A 86 -13.54 3.43 3.56
C PRO A 86 -14.52 3.29 2.38
N LYS A 87 -14.43 4.15 1.36
CA LYS A 87 -15.26 4.09 0.14
C LYS A 87 -14.64 3.19 -0.94
N ASN A 88 -13.32 2.98 -0.90
CA ASN A 88 -12.58 2.10 -1.80
C ASN A 88 -11.52 1.34 -1.01
N GLN A 89 -11.94 0.24 -0.37
CA GLN A 89 -11.12 -0.47 0.62
C GLN A 89 -9.78 -0.96 0.05
N TYR A 90 -9.69 -1.29 -1.24
CA TYR A 90 -8.43 -1.65 -1.90
C TYR A 90 -7.39 -0.51 -1.90
N ASN A 91 -7.83 0.75 -1.88
CA ASN A 91 -6.93 1.89 -1.84
C ASN A 91 -6.38 2.07 -0.42
N SER A 92 -5.11 1.69 -0.25
CA SER A 92 -4.46 1.59 1.05
C SER A 92 -2.97 1.94 0.98
N VAL A 93 -2.42 2.39 2.10
CA VAL A 93 -1.00 2.69 2.32
C VAL A 93 -0.58 2.22 3.71
N VAL A 94 0.71 1.98 3.90
CA VAL A 94 1.25 1.70 5.23
C VAL A 94 1.48 2.99 6.00
N GLU A 95 1.25 2.93 7.31
CA GLU A 95 1.45 4.04 8.27
C GLU A 95 2.84 4.01 8.94
#